data_AF-A0A382MKC5-F1
#
_entry.id   AF-A0A382MKC5-F1
#
_cell.length_a   1.000
_cell.length_b   1.000
_cell.length_c   1.000
_cell.angle_alpha   90.00
_cell.angle_beta   90.00
_cell.angle_gamma   90.00
#
_symmetry.space_group_name_H-M   'P 1'
#
loop_
_entity.id
_entity.type
_entity.pdbx_description
1 polymer ?
#
loop_
_entity_poly.entity_id
_entity_poly.type
_entity_poly.pdbx_seq_one_letter_code
_entity_poly.pdbx_strand_id
1 'polypeptide(L)' 'MRTILSMFAKSPFKPLVSHIDSVNECVHLITPLFKAYQSKDYEKVEEIAKNISELEHKA' A
#
# COMPACT_ATOMS: atom_id res chain seq x y z
N MET A 1 15.63 -5.48 -37.86
CA MET A 1 14.56 -4.47 -37.92
C MET A 1 13.94 -4.38 -36.54
N ARG A 2 14.18 -3.29 -35.78
CA ARG A 2 13.61 -3.14 -34.43
C ARG A 2 12.17 -2.64 -34.59
N THR A 3 11.20 -3.48 -34.28
CA THR A 3 9.76 -3.22 -34.42
C THR A 3 9.34 -2.13 -33.45
N ILE A 4 8.53 -1.16 -33.88
CA ILE A 4 8.01 -0.04 -33.05
C ILE A 4 7.38 -0.52 -31.73
N LEU A 5 6.89 -1.77 -31.66
CA LEU A 5 6.41 -2.41 -30.44
C LEU A 5 7.47 -2.51 -29.32
N SER A 6 8.76 -2.57 -29.63
CA SER A 6 9.82 -2.59 -28.60
C SER A 6 9.96 -1.26 -27.86
N MET A 7 9.39 -0.16 -28.37
CA MET A 7 9.35 1.14 -27.69
C MET A 7 8.20 1.24 -26.68
N PHE A 8 7.21 0.33 -26.74
CA PHE A 8 6.16 0.17 -25.75
C PHE A 8 6.47 -0.97 -24.77
N ALA A 9 7.74 -1.37 -24.65
CA ALA A 9 8.16 -2.33 -23.65
C ALA A 9 7.75 -1.81 -22.27
N LYS A 10 6.93 -2.59 -21.55
CA LYS A 10 6.45 -2.26 -20.20
C LYS A 10 7.66 -1.84 -19.36
N SER A 11 7.54 -0.72 -18.64
CA SER A 11 8.58 -0.25 -17.73
C SER A 11 9.06 -1.41 -16.86
N PRO A 12 10.37 -1.70 -16.80
CA PRO A 12 10.90 -2.78 -15.97
C PRO A 12 10.63 -2.54 -14.48
N PHE A 13 10.23 -1.32 -14.11
CA PHE A 13 9.85 -0.90 -12.76
C PHE A 13 8.38 -1.12 -12.44
N LYS A 14 7.56 -1.66 -13.35
CA LYS A 14 6.13 -1.91 -13.09
C LYS A 14 5.88 -2.72 -11.81
N PRO A 15 6.66 -3.75 -11.46
CA PRO A 15 6.53 -4.45 -10.17
C PRO A 15 6.83 -3.54 -8.97
N LEU A 16 7.82 -2.66 -9.09
CA LEU A 16 8.18 -1.70 -8.03
C LEU A 16 7.11 -0.64 -7.83
N VAL A 17 6.49 -0.13 -8.91
CA VAL A 17 5.36 0.79 -8.82
C VAL A 17 4.18 0.13 -8.11
N SER A 18 3.87 -1.14 -8.45
CA SER A 18 2.82 -1.88 -7.78
C SER A 18 3.07 -2.07 -6.28
N HIS A 19 4.33 -2.30 -5.88
CA HIS A 19 4.70 -2.41 -4.47
C HIS A 19 4.61 -1.05 -3.76
N ILE A 20 5.00 0.04 -4.43
CA ILE A 20 4.83 1.41 -3.90
C ILE A 20 3.35 1.72 -3.68
N ASP A 21 2.46 1.29 -4.58
CA ASP A 21 1.02 1.46 -4.40
C ASP A 21 0.52 0.73 -3.14
N SER A 22 0.94 -0.53 -2.92
CA SER A 22 0.61 -1.28 -1.70
C SER A 22 1.14 -0.61 -0.43
N VAL A 23 2.37 -0.07 -0.46
CA VAL A 23 2.93 0.67 0.69
C VAL A 23 2.14 1.96 0.94
N ASN A 24 1.72 2.66 -0.11
CA ASN A 24 0.87 3.84 0.01
C ASN A 24 -0.46 3.52 0.69
N GLU A 25 -1.09 2.39 0.34
CA GLU A 25 -2.31 1.92 1.00
C GLU A 25 -2.09 1.69 2.51
N CYS A 26 -0.97 1.07 2.90
CA CYS A 26 -0.61 0.92 4.30
C CYS A 26 -0.43 2.27 5.02
N VAL A 27 0.25 3.23 4.38
CA VAL A 27 0.48 4.57 4.95
C VAL A 27 -0.84 5.34 5.13
N HIS A 28 -1.80 5.18 4.21
CA HIS A 28 -3.10 5.81 4.33
C HIS A 28 -3.88 5.36 5.56
N LEU A 29 -3.67 4.13 6.05
CA LEU A 29 -4.30 3.59 7.25
C LEU A 29 -3.68 4.10 8.57
N ILE A 30 -2.50 4.71 8.53
CA ILE A 30 -1.89 5.33 9.71
C ILE A 30 -2.73 6.52 10.19
N THR A 31 -3.31 7.30 9.27
CA THR A 31 -4.18 8.43 9.62
C THR A 31 -5.42 8.02 10.44
N PRO A 32 -6.24 7.03 10.02
CA PRO A 32 -7.37 6.57 10.81
C PRO A 32 -6.94 5.85 12.10
N LEU A 33 -5.80 5.16 12.12
CA LEU A 33 -5.23 4.58 13.35
C LEU A 33 -5.01 5.67 14.42
N PHE A 34 -4.33 6.77 14.07
CA PHE A 34 -4.09 7.87 15.00
C PHE A 34 -5.38 8.59 15.41
N LYS A 35 -6.38 8.70 14.51
CA LYS A 35 -7.69 9.24 14.88
C LYS A 35 -8.43 8.35 15.90
N ALA A 36 -8.38 7.03 15.72
CA ALA A 36 -8.95 6.07 16.67
C ALA A 36 -8.23 6.16 18.03
N TYR A 37 -6.90 6.25 18.00
CA TYR A 37 -6.07 6.43 19.20
C TYR A 37 -6.42 7.72 19.94
N GLN A 38 -6.56 8.85 19.22
CA GLN A 38 -6.94 10.13 19.83
C GLN A 38 -8.35 10.09 20.43
N SER A 39 -9.25 9.28 19.84
CA SER A 39 -10.61 9.06 20.33
C SER A 39 -10.68 8.06 21.49
N LYS A 40 -9.53 7.50 21.92
CA LYS A 40 -9.40 6.43 22.93
C LYS A 40 -10.18 5.16 22.58
N ASP A 41 -10.45 4.95 21.30
CA ASP A 41 -11.15 3.78 20.78
C ASP A 41 -10.12 2.68 20.47
N TYR A 42 -9.68 1.98 21.52
CA TYR A 42 -8.59 1.01 21.42
C TYR A 42 -8.96 -0.26 20.66
N GLU A 43 -10.23 -0.68 20.68
CA GLU A 43 -10.73 -1.80 19.87
C GLU A 43 -10.53 -1.49 18.38
N LYS A 44 -10.89 -0.26 17.98
CA LYS A 44 -10.71 0.19 16.60
C LYS A 44 -9.25 0.40 16.21
N VAL A 45 -8.38 0.78 17.16
CA VAL A 45 -6.93 0.82 16.93
C VAL A 45 -6.40 -0.59 16.63
N GLU A 46 -6.81 -1.60 17.40
CA GLU A 46 -6.37 -2.98 17.20
C GLU A 46 -6.87 -3.55 15.85
N GLU A 47 -8.12 -3.27 15.49
CA GLU A 47 -8.70 -3.64 14.19
C GLU A 47 -7.90 -3.02 13.02
N ILE A 48 -7.63 -1.71 13.08
CA ILE A 48 -6.88 -1.01 12.04
C ILE A 48 -5.42 -1.51 11.98
N ALA A 49 -4.79 -1.76 13.12
CA ALA A 49 -3.43 -2.30 13.18
C ALA A 49 -3.33 -3.69 12.54
N LYS A 50 -4.33 -4.55 12.79
CA LYS A 50 -4.41 -5.87 12.15
C LYS A 50 -4.58 -5.74 10.63
N ASN A 51 -5.45 -4.84 10.17
CA ASN A 51 -5.64 -4.58 8.74
C ASN A 51 -4.35 -4.08 8.07
N ILE A 52 -3.57 -3.22 8.74
CA ILE A 52 -2.26 -2.76 8.25
C ILE A 52 -1.30 -3.95 8.11
N SER A 53 -1.20 -4.81 9.13
CA SER A 53 -0.32 -5.97 9.10
C SER A 53 -0.69 -6.97 7.99
N GLU A 54 -1.98 -7.17 7.73
CA GLU A 54 -2.45 -8.03 6.63
C GLU A 54 -2.13 -7.46 5.25
N LEU A 55 -2.19 -6.12 5.09
CA LEU A 55 -1.83 -5.46 3.84
C LEU A 55 -0.32 -5.46 3.60
N GLU A 56 0.47 -5.22 4.65
CA GLU A 56 1.94 -5.33 4.58
C GLU A 56 2.38 -6.74 4.18
N HIS A 57 1.71 -7.78 4.69
CA HIS A 57 2.04 -9.16 4.33
C HIS A 57 1.68 -9.53 2.87
N LYS A 58 0.76 -8.79 2.25
CA LYS A 58 0.33 -9.01 0.85
C LYS A 58 1.18 -8.23 -0.17
N ALA A 59 1.90 -7.21 0.27
CA ALA A 59 2.74 -6.33 -0.55
C ALA A 59 4.10 -6.96 -0.90
#